data_AF-A0A329MNH0-F1
#
_entry.id   AF-A0A329MNH0-F1
#
_cell.length_a   1.000
_cell.length_b   1.000
_cell.length_c   1.000
_cell.angle_alpha   90.00
_cell.angle_beta   90.00
_cell.angle_gamma   90.00
#
_symmetry.space_group_name_H-M   'P 1'
#
loop_
_entity.id
_entity.type
_entity.pdbx_description
1 polymer ?
#
loop_
_entity_poly.entity_id
_entity_poly.type
_entity_poly.pdbx_seq_one_letter_code
_entity_poly.pdbx_strand_id
1 'polypeptide(L)'
;MPFTVRVVGIFTRNSRSSATADQRRARVLADVAAANAAWFSGFSPGVRCEISFVATAIYNSSTIINASTVAGVADPRVDRLIQQVRTLRNQQAAIYVVYLSGDRLADGFAVGNGGPRFTFFNSTASYGLVGHVVLTDIAGTTFARYVLAHEAGHVLFGRFLTNSPLSFTINDPSNPGSSHNNNSQNLMFPVVPANNPFINAAQCIVARRSRVLIENAASGAAAKRSNTAMLRRLNRSAIFQARKAMRTGKRKSR
;
A
#
# COMPACT_ATOMS: atom_id res chain seq x y z
N MET A 1 -20.47 -8.59 6.39
CA MET A 1 -19.23 -8.27 7.14
C MET A 1 -18.50 -7.16 6.38
N PRO A 2 -17.99 -6.11 7.05
CA PRO A 2 -17.16 -5.10 6.39
C PRO A 2 -15.87 -5.74 5.87
N PHE A 3 -15.36 -5.25 4.74
CA PHE A 3 -14.13 -5.75 4.13
C PHE A 3 -12.93 -5.35 5.00
N THR A 4 -12.08 -6.29 5.40
CA THR A 4 -11.03 -6.00 6.40
C THR A 4 -9.62 -6.13 5.82
N VAL A 5 -8.78 -5.14 6.08
CA VAL A 5 -7.35 -5.12 5.78
C VAL A 5 -6.55 -5.13 7.09
N ARG A 6 -5.67 -6.12 7.26
CA ARG A 6 -4.69 -6.09 8.36
C ARG A 6 -3.55 -5.16 8.00
N VAL A 7 -3.12 -4.35 8.96
CA VAL A 7 -1.94 -3.48 8.85
C VAL A 7 -0.90 -3.96 9.87
N VAL A 8 0.35 -4.06 9.41
CA VAL A 8 1.50 -4.40 10.25
C VAL A 8 2.53 -3.28 10.09
N GLY A 9 2.84 -2.59 11.18
CA GLY A 9 3.86 -1.53 11.21
C GLY A 9 5.25 -2.10 11.49
N ILE A 10 6.26 -1.62 10.77
CA ILE A 10 7.67 -2.00 10.95
C ILE A 10 8.49 -0.70 11.01
N PHE A 11 8.95 -0.34 12.20
CA PHE A 11 9.77 0.87 12.37
C PHE A 11 11.24 0.54 12.16
N THR A 12 11.89 1.29 11.27
CA THR A 12 13.35 1.27 11.18
C THR A 12 13.95 2.19 12.23
N ARG A 13 15.19 1.92 12.63
CA ARG A 13 15.91 2.75 13.58
C ARG A 13 16.02 4.17 13.04
N ASN A 14 15.81 5.15 13.92
CA ASN A 14 15.81 6.59 13.66
C ASN A 14 14.62 7.12 12.84
N SER A 15 13.66 6.29 12.43
CA SER A 15 12.43 6.83 11.85
C SER A 15 11.66 7.62 12.90
N ARG A 16 10.88 8.61 12.48
CA ARG A 16 9.97 9.36 13.35
C ARG A 16 9.06 8.40 14.11
N SER A 17 8.84 8.71 15.38
CA SER A 17 8.04 7.90 16.30
C SER A 17 8.60 6.50 16.58
N SER A 18 9.87 6.21 16.24
CA SER A 18 10.49 4.90 16.50
C SER A 18 11.03 4.72 17.92
N ALA A 19 11.18 5.79 18.72
CA ALA A 19 11.94 5.71 19.97
C ALA A 19 11.28 4.82 21.02
N THR A 20 9.97 4.98 21.25
CA THR A 20 9.24 4.21 22.28
C THR A 20 8.12 3.36 21.67
N ALA A 21 7.68 2.34 22.41
CA ALA A 21 6.55 1.51 22.00
C ALA A 21 5.26 2.33 21.80
N ASP A 22 5.00 3.28 22.69
CA ASP A 22 3.83 4.14 22.63
C ASP A 22 3.85 5.08 21.43
N GLN A 23 5.01 5.66 21.10
CA GLN A 23 5.15 6.49 19.91
C GLN A 23 4.88 5.68 18.63
N ARG A 24 5.42 4.47 18.54
CA ARG A 24 5.18 3.57 17.39
C ARG A 24 3.70 3.21 17.28
N ARG A 25 3.07 2.88 18.42
CA ARG A 25 1.64 2.56 18.50
C ARG A 25 0.78 3.74 18.07
N ALA A 26 1.02 4.92 18.63
CA ALA A 26 0.30 6.13 18.28
C ALA A 26 0.40 6.45 16.78
N ARG A 27 1.60 6.32 16.20
CA ARG A 27 1.80 6.57 14.76
C ARG A 27 1.01 5.59 13.89
N VAL A 28 1.10 4.28 14.13
CA VAL A 28 0.37 3.29 13.33
C VAL A 28 -1.14 3.48 13.47
N LEU A 29 -1.64 3.74 14.68
CA LEU A 29 -3.06 3.96 14.93
C LEU A 29 -3.57 5.25 14.25
N ALA A 30 -2.77 6.31 14.22
CA ALA A 30 -3.12 7.53 13.51
C ALA A 30 -3.24 7.30 12.00
N ASP A 31 -2.26 6.61 11.39
CA ASP A 31 -2.29 6.30 9.96
C ASP A 31 -3.49 5.38 9.62
N VAL A 32 -3.78 4.39 10.47
CA VAL A 32 -4.93 3.48 10.33
C VAL A 32 -6.25 4.23 10.48
N ALA A 33 -6.36 5.14 11.45
CA ALA A 33 -7.54 5.96 11.63
C ALA A 33 -7.81 6.85 10.39
N ALA A 34 -6.77 7.46 9.82
CA ALA A 34 -6.88 8.23 8.58
C ALA A 34 -7.30 7.34 7.38
N ALA A 35 -6.74 6.14 7.27
CA ALA A 35 -7.16 5.17 6.26
C ALA A 35 -8.63 4.76 6.42
N ASN A 36 -9.09 4.53 7.65
CA ASN A 36 -10.50 4.23 7.94
C ASN A 36 -11.41 5.42 7.63
N ALA A 37 -11.00 6.65 7.94
CA ALA A 37 -11.80 7.81 7.59
C ALA A 37 -12.03 7.91 6.07
N ALA A 38 -11.00 7.65 5.25
CA ALA A 38 -11.12 7.70 3.80
C ALA A 38 -11.83 6.47 3.18
N TRP A 39 -11.46 5.26 3.59
CA TRP A 39 -11.92 4.01 2.95
C TRP A 39 -13.13 3.36 3.63
N PHE A 40 -13.34 3.56 4.94
CA PHE A 40 -14.50 3.01 5.64
C PHE A 40 -15.65 4.01 5.65
N SER A 41 -15.43 5.16 6.30
CA SER A 41 -16.46 6.19 6.49
C SER A 41 -16.72 6.97 5.20
N GLY A 42 -15.67 7.25 4.42
CA GLY A 42 -15.75 8.06 3.22
C GLY A 42 -15.91 9.56 3.52
N PHE A 43 -15.67 10.37 2.50
CA PHE A 43 -15.87 11.83 2.55
C PHE A 43 -16.68 12.25 1.33
N SER A 44 -17.60 13.21 1.52
CA SER A 44 -18.32 13.88 0.42
C SER A 44 -17.32 14.61 -0.49
N PRO A 45 -17.49 14.62 -1.83
CA PRO A 45 -18.62 14.06 -2.61
C PRO A 45 -18.48 12.57 -2.97
N GLY A 46 -17.54 11.87 -2.33
CA GLY A 46 -17.28 10.45 -2.55
C GLY A 46 -18.30 9.53 -1.90
N VAL A 47 -17.97 8.25 -1.94
CA VAL A 47 -18.79 7.17 -1.42
C VAL A 47 -18.11 6.47 -0.23
N ARG A 48 -18.88 5.67 0.50
CA ARG A 48 -18.37 4.80 1.57
C ARG A 48 -17.93 3.47 0.97
N CYS A 49 -16.66 3.08 1.14
CA CYS A 49 -16.22 1.74 0.71
C CYS A 49 -16.35 0.67 1.81
N GLU A 50 -16.57 1.04 3.07
CA GLU A 50 -16.71 0.08 4.18
C GLU A 50 -15.52 -0.90 4.28
N ILE A 51 -14.33 -0.44 3.86
CA ILE A 51 -13.07 -1.19 4.03
C ILE A 51 -12.43 -0.73 5.34
N SER A 52 -12.35 -1.64 6.30
CA SER A 52 -11.76 -1.39 7.62
C SER A 52 -10.30 -1.83 7.66
N PHE A 53 -9.42 -0.92 8.09
CA PHE A 53 -8.03 -1.16 8.38
C PHE A 53 -7.85 -1.40 9.87
N VAL A 54 -7.13 -2.47 10.22
CA VAL A 54 -6.88 -2.85 11.61
C VAL A 54 -5.39 -3.05 11.82
N ALA A 55 -4.80 -2.29 12.75
CA ALA A 55 -3.42 -2.51 13.20
C ALA A 55 -3.34 -3.83 13.98
N THR A 56 -2.55 -4.79 13.50
CA THR A 56 -2.48 -6.14 14.08
C THR A 56 -1.13 -6.49 14.69
N ALA A 57 -0.09 -5.75 14.35
CA ALA A 57 1.21 -5.80 15.03
C ALA A 57 2.10 -4.63 14.67
N ILE A 58 3.08 -4.41 15.53
CA ILE A 58 4.10 -3.37 15.39
C ILE A 58 5.44 -4.00 15.74
N TYR A 59 6.39 -3.87 14.82
CA TYR A 59 7.76 -4.35 14.97
C TYR A 59 8.71 -3.16 15.03
N ASN A 60 9.78 -3.33 15.80
CA ASN A 60 10.89 -2.39 15.86
C ASN A 60 12.15 -3.07 15.32
N SER A 61 12.76 -2.51 14.29
CA SER A 61 13.97 -3.03 13.66
C SER A 61 15.17 -2.17 14.03
N SER A 62 16.30 -2.79 14.35
CA SER A 62 17.57 -2.09 14.56
C SER A 62 18.19 -1.56 13.26
N THR A 63 17.68 -2.01 12.11
CA THR A 63 18.13 -1.57 10.78
C THR A 63 17.83 -0.09 10.58
N ILE A 64 18.83 0.68 10.12
CA ILE A 64 18.66 2.07 9.70
C ILE A 64 18.42 2.09 8.19
N ILE A 65 17.34 2.74 7.76
CA ILE A 65 17.07 3.01 6.35
C ILE A 65 16.67 4.48 6.22
N ASN A 66 17.50 5.25 5.52
CA ASN A 66 17.17 6.62 5.14
C ASN A 66 16.32 6.62 3.87
N ALA A 67 15.16 7.26 3.94
CA ALA A 67 14.19 7.42 2.88
C ALA A 67 14.81 7.95 1.58
N SER A 68 15.75 8.89 1.67
CA SER A 68 16.40 9.48 0.49
C SER A 68 17.21 8.48 -0.32
N THR A 69 17.49 7.30 0.22
CA THR A 69 18.16 6.20 -0.49
C THR A 69 17.19 5.14 -1.02
N VAL A 70 15.89 5.27 -0.75
CA VAL A 70 14.86 4.30 -1.10
C VAL A 70 14.10 4.78 -2.32
N ALA A 71 14.24 4.05 -3.43
CA ALA A 71 13.52 4.33 -4.68
C ALA A 71 12.06 3.79 -4.69
N GLY A 72 11.56 3.29 -3.55
CA GLY A 72 10.21 2.75 -3.37
C GLY A 72 10.19 1.35 -2.73
N VAL A 73 9.01 0.71 -2.73
CA VAL A 73 8.74 -0.59 -2.04
C VAL A 73 9.49 -1.80 -2.61
N ALA A 74 10.33 -1.58 -3.61
CA ALA A 74 11.19 -2.59 -4.22
C ALA A 74 12.64 -2.52 -3.78
N ASP A 75 12.97 -1.62 -2.85
CA ASP A 75 14.26 -1.61 -2.20
C ASP A 75 14.50 -2.97 -1.51
N PRO A 76 15.63 -3.66 -1.77
CA PRO A 76 15.91 -4.96 -1.18
C PRO A 76 15.94 -4.95 0.36
N ARG A 77 16.30 -3.83 0.99
CA ARG A 77 16.31 -3.71 2.46
C ARG A 77 14.88 -3.72 3.01
N VAL A 78 13.97 -3.00 2.35
CA VAL A 78 12.53 -2.96 2.68
C VAL A 78 11.92 -4.34 2.46
N ASP A 79 12.18 -4.96 1.31
CA ASP A 79 11.65 -6.29 0.99
C ASP A 79 12.10 -7.34 2.01
N ARG A 80 13.39 -7.34 2.40
CA ARG A 80 13.91 -8.25 3.43
C ARG A 80 13.22 -8.08 4.78
N LEU A 81 13.03 -6.84 5.26
CA LEU A 81 12.33 -6.58 6.53
C LEU A 81 10.90 -7.11 6.50
N ILE A 82 10.18 -6.85 5.39
CA ILE A 82 8.82 -7.35 5.22
C ILE A 82 8.82 -8.89 5.18
N GLN A 83 9.72 -9.54 4.45
CA GLN A 83 9.77 -11.02 4.40
C GLN A 83 10.08 -11.66 5.77
N GLN A 84 10.96 -11.05 6.56
CA GLN A 84 11.24 -11.50 7.93
C GLN A 84 9.97 -11.46 8.78
N VAL A 85 9.29 -10.32 8.82
CA VAL A 85 8.04 -10.15 9.59
C VAL A 85 6.92 -11.05 9.06
N ARG A 86 6.80 -11.21 7.74
CA ARG A 86 5.83 -12.13 7.12
C ARG A 86 6.05 -13.57 7.57
N THR A 87 7.31 -14.00 7.68
CA THR A 87 7.66 -15.35 8.15
C THR A 87 7.24 -15.54 9.61
N LEU A 88 7.52 -14.56 10.48
CA LEU A 88 7.07 -14.57 11.88
C LEU A 88 5.55 -14.57 12.03
N ARG A 89 4.82 -14.08 11.01
CA ARG A 89 3.35 -14.00 10.99
C ARG A 89 2.69 -15.06 10.12
N ASN A 90 3.34 -16.21 9.90
CA ASN A 90 2.78 -17.33 9.14
C ASN A 90 2.26 -16.90 7.75
N GLN A 91 2.99 -15.99 7.08
CA GLN A 91 2.69 -15.51 5.73
C GLN A 91 1.34 -14.81 5.57
N GLN A 92 0.79 -14.23 6.64
CA GLN A 92 -0.51 -13.58 6.67
C GLN A 92 -0.70 -12.51 5.58
N ALA A 93 -1.89 -12.50 4.96
CA ALA A 93 -2.33 -11.42 4.09
C ALA A 93 -2.55 -10.14 4.92
N ALA A 94 -1.79 -9.09 4.59
CA ALA A 94 -1.79 -7.80 5.25
C ALA A 94 -1.12 -6.75 4.35
N ILE A 95 -1.23 -5.48 4.73
CA ILE A 95 -0.34 -4.41 4.30
C ILE A 95 0.76 -4.26 5.33
N TYR A 96 2.01 -4.46 4.90
CA TYR A 96 3.21 -4.28 5.69
C TYR A 96 3.78 -2.89 5.41
N VAL A 97 3.80 -2.05 6.43
CA VAL A 97 4.21 -0.65 6.36
C VAL A 97 5.57 -0.50 7.02
N VAL A 98 6.58 -0.10 6.24
CA VAL A 98 7.93 0.17 6.75
C VAL A 98 8.10 1.68 6.92
N TYR A 99 8.31 2.12 8.16
CA TYR A 99 8.57 3.51 8.51
C TYR A 99 10.06 3.80 8.40
N LEU A 100 10.42 4.77 7.57
CA LEU A 100 11.79 5.14 7.21
C LEU A 100 12.15 6.51 7.78
N SER A 101 13.43 6.69 8.13
CA SER A 101 13.96 8.00 8.53
C SER A 101 14.13 8.96 7.35
N GLY A 102 13.92 10.26 7.57
CA GLY A 102 14.00 11.30 6.54
C GLY A 102 12.66 11.60 5.86
N ASP A 103 12.55 12.76 5.22
CA ASP A 103 11.27 13.32 4.78
C ASP A 103 10.84 12.92 3.36
N ARG A 104 11.77 12.50 2.51
CA ARG A 104 11.48 12.20 1.10
C ARG A 104 12.22 10.96 0.62
N LEU A 105 11.59 10.25 -0.31
CA LEU A 105 12.17 9.14 -1.04
C LEU A 105 13.27 9.60 -2.00
N ALA A 106 13.98 8.65 -2.60
CA ALA A 106 15.14 8.93 -3.46
C ALA A 106 14.85 9.78 -4.71
N ASP A 107 13.58 9.96 -5.07
CA ASP A 107 13.21 10.87 -6.16
C ASP A 107 13.21 12.36 -5.75
N GLY A 108 13.28 12.64 -4.44
CA GLY A 108 13.26 13.98 -3.86
C GLY A 108 11.86 14.59 -3.72
N PHE A 109 10.79 13.84 -3.98
CA PHE A 109 9.41 14.35 -3.96
C PHE A 109 8.46 13.46 -3.15
N ALA A 110 8.51 12.14 -3.38
CA ALA A 110 7.56 11.23 -2.79
C ALA A 110 7.80 11.05 -1.28
N VAL A 111 6.72 11.00 -0.52
CA VAL A 111 6.73 10.83 0.94
C VAL A 111 6.23 9.45 1.37
N GLY A 112 5.76 8.67 0.40
CA GLY A 112 5.31 7.31 0.54
C GLY A 112 5.42 6.59 -0.80
N ASN A 113 5.41 5.27 -0.74
CA ASN A 113 5.21 4.44 -1.92
C ASN A 113 4.58 3.12 -1.49
N GLY A 114 3.62 2.63 -2.27
CA GLY A 114 2.83 1.45 -1.99
C GLY A 114 2.62 0.60 -3.23
N GLY A 115 2.53 -0.70 -3.04
CA GLY A 115 2.16 -1.62 -4.11
C GLY A 115 1.98 -3.06 -3.65
N PRO A 116 1.20 -3.85 -4.40
CA PRO A 116 0.95 -5.24 -4.07
C PRO A 116 2.14 -6.11 -4.49
N ARG A 117 2.42 -7.16 -3.72
CA ARG A 117 3.36 -8.25 -4.06
C ARG A 117 2.64 -9.58 -4.08
N PHE A 118 2.95 -10.38 -5.08
CA PHE A 118 2.41 -11.72 -5.20
C PHE A 118 3.07 -12.67 -4.20
N THR A 119 2.23 -13.42 -3.49
CA THR A 119 2.64 -14.48 -2.57
C THR A 119 2.61 -15.86 -3.22
N PHE A 120 1.67 -16.05 -4.15
CA PHE A 120 1.59 -17.21 -5.05
C PHE A 120 0.84 -16.80 -6.32
N PHE A 121 1.02 -17.58 -7.38
CA PHE A 121 0.27 -17.44 -8.62
C PHE A 121 0.04 -18.82 -9.26
N ASN A 122 -1.24 -19.18 -9.42
CA ASN A 122 -1.67 -20.36 -10.16
C ASN A 122 -2.38 -19.94 -11.46
N SER A 123 -3.23 -18.91 -11.39
CA SER A 123 -3.92 -18.33 -12.55
C SER A 123 -4.34 -16.88 -12.28
N THR A 124 -4.88 -16.19 -13.29
CA THR A 124 -5.44 -14.84 -13.13
C THR A 124 -6.66 -14.79 -12.19
N ALA A 125 -7.29 -15.92 -11.92
CA ALA A 125 -8.38 -16.05 -10.93
C ALA A 125 -7.86 -16.52 -9.56
N SER A 126 -6.76 -17.29 -9.52
CA SER A 126 -6.17 -17.90 -8.31
C SER A 126 -4.74 -17.39 -8.08
N TYR A 127 -4.65 -16.33 -7.28
CA TYR A 127 -3.39 -15.70 -6.89
C TYR A 127 -3.53 -15.02 -5.53
N GLY A 128 -2.41 -14.86 -4.83
CA GLY A 128 -2.37 -14.19 -3.53
C GLY A 128 -1.56 -12.91 -3.60
N LEU A 129 -1.99 -11.89 -2.86
CA LEU A 129 -1.28 -10.62 -2.72
C LEU A 129 -1.02 -10.27 -1.25
N VAL A 130 0.03 -9.52 -1.01
CA VAL A 130 0.26 -8.72 0.21
C VAL A 130 0.59 -7.30 -0.19
N GLY A 131 0.31 -6.33 0.69
CA GLY A 131 0.72 -4.95 0.49
C GLY A 131 2.12 -4.70 1.02
N HIS A 132 2.96 -4.05 0.22
CA HIS A 132 4.20 -3.44 0.69
C HIS A 132 4.01 -1.93 0.63
N VAL A 133 4.31 -1.24 1.72
CA VAL A 133 4.26 0.22 1.81
C VAL A 133 5.51 0.72 2.54
N VAL A 134 6.07 1.82 2.06
CA VAL A 134 7.08 2.60 2.78
C VAL A 134 6.52 3.98 3.08
N LEU A 135 6.74 4.48 4.29
CA LEU A 135 6.36 5.83 4.70
C LEU A 135 7.58 6.55 5.29
N THR A 136 7.70 7.82 4.94
CA THR A 136 8.75 8.73 5.43
C THR A 136 8.33 9.43 6.73
N ASP A 137 9.21 10.26 7.27
CA ASP A 137 8.94 11.02 8.50
C ASP A 137 7.85 12.08 8.31
N ILE A 138 7.86 12.78 7.16
CA ILE A 138 6.85 13.80 6.85
C ILE A 138 5.45 13.18 6.68
N ALA A 139 5.35 11.91 6.26
CA ALA A 139 4.07 11.19 6.19
C ALA A 139 3.39 11.02 7.57
N GLY A 140 4.09 11.34 8.66
CA GLY A 140 3.53 11.35 10.02
C GLY A 140 3.03 12.70 10.49
N THR A 141 3.02 13.70 9.61
CA THR A 141 2.52 15.04 9.91
C THR A 141 1.06 15.16 9.51
N THR A 142 0.39 16.15 10.07
CA THR A 142 -1.00 16.48 9.75
C THR A 142 -1.21 16.83 8.28
N PHE A 143 -0.19 17.42 7.63
CA PHE A 143 -0.22 17.77 6.20
C PHE A 143 -0.20 16.56 5.26
N ALA A 144 0.25 15.40 5.74
CA ALA A 144 0.40 14.18 4.97
C ALA A 144 -0.38 13.00 5.58
N ARG A 145 -1.42 13.29 6.37
CA ARG A 145 -2.14 12.29 7.18
C ARG A 145 -2.75 11.13 6.38
N TYR A 146 -3.10 11.36 5.11
CA TYR A 146 -3.76 10.36 4.26
C TYR A 146 -2.78 9.58 3.37
N VAL A 147 -1.45 9.73 3.56
CA VAL A 147 -0.47 9.03 2.72
C VAL A 147 -0.60 7.51 2.84
N LEU A 148 -0.78 6.95 4.04
CA LEU A 148 -1.04 5.51 4.16
C LEU A 148 -2.30 5.09 3.39
N ALA A 149 -3.37 5.90 3.48
CA ALA A 149 -4.62 5.63 2.78
C ALA A 149 -4.44 5.63 1.26
N HIS A 150 -3.65 6.57 0.73
CA HIS A 150 -3.28 6.65 -0.68
C HIS A 150 -2.46 5.43 -1.12
N GLU A 151 -1.39 5.11 -0.39
CA GLU A 151 -0.53 3.97 -0.73
C GLU A 151 -1.27 2.62 -0.61
N ALA A 152 -2.20 2.52 0.35
CA ALA A 152 -3.10 1.38 0.45
C ALA A 152 -4.01 1.27 -0.78
N GLY A 153 -4.42 2.37 -1.41
CA GLY A 153 -5.14 2.36 -2.68
C GLY A 153 -4.37 1.64 -3.78
N HIS A 154 -3.08 1.95 -3.98
CA HIS A 154 -2.23 1.25 -4.96
C HIS A 154 -2.14 -0.25 -4.68
N VAL A 155 -2.12 -0.65 -3.42
CA VAL A 155 -2.18 -2.07 -3.02
C VAL A 155 -3.53 -2.68 -3.37
N LEU A 156 -4.62 -2.03 -2.95
CA LEU A 156 -5.99 -2.51 -3.08
C LEU A 156 -6.42 -2.63 -4.55
N PHE A 157 -5.89 -1.79 -5.43
CA PHE A 157 -6.20 -1.81 -6.86
C PHE A 157 -5.48 -2.91 -7.65
N GLY A 158 -4.54 -3.63 -7.03
CA GLY A 158 -3.82 -4.73 -7.64
C GLY A 158 -4.74 -5.82 -8.18
N ARG A 159 -4.81 -5.95 -9.51
CA ARG A 159 -5.67 -6.92 -10.20
C ARG A 159 -5.16 -7.26 -11.60
N PHE A 160 -5.61 -8.40 -12.13
CA PHE A 160 -5.50 -8.68 -13.56
C PHE A 160 -6.61 -8.00 -14.35
N LEU A 161 -6.31 -7.54 -15.56
CA LEU A 161 -7.29 -6.99 -16.49
C LEU A 161 -8.11 -8.12 -17.13
N THR A 162 -9.43 -7.92 -17.22
CA THR A 162 -10.36 -8.89 -17.83
C THR A 162 -10.09 -9.12 -19.31
N ASN A 163 -9.68 -8.07 -20.03
CA ASN A 163 -9.52 -8.09 -21.50
C ASN A 163 -8.07 -8.33 -21.93
N SER A 164 -7.18 -8.61 -20.98
CA SER A 164 -5.78 -8.93 -21.26
C SER A 164 -5.28 -9.91 -20.19
N PRO A 165 -5.56 -11.22 -20.36
CA PRO A 165 -5.09 -12.24 -19.44
C PRO A 165 -3.57 -12.11 -19.28
N LEU A 166 -3.07 -12.14 -18.05
CA LEU A 166 -1.67 -11.88 -17.65
C LEU A 166 -1.23 -10.42 -17.54
N SER A 167 -2.08 -9.44 -17.90
CA SER A 167 -1.79 -8.02 -17.65
C SER A 167 -2.23 -7.63 -16.25
N PHE A 168 -1.25 -7.49 -15.34
CA PHE A 168 -1.47 -7.02 -13.97
C PHE A 168 -1.36 -5.50 -13.90
N THR A 169 -2.27 -4.86 -13.18
CA THR A 169 -2.32 -3.42 -13.01
C THR A 169 -2.57 -3.00 -11.57
N ILE A 170 -2.13 -1.80 -11.23
CA ILE A 170 -2.49 -1.07 -10.00
C ILE A 170 -3.21 0.24 -10.34
N ASN A 171 -3.57 0.44 -11.62
CA ASN A 171 -4.14 1.70 -12.09
C ASN A 171 -5.40 2.06 -11.30
N ASP A 172 -5.53 3.35 -11.00
CA ASP A 172 -6.74 3.92 -10.44
C ASP A 172 -7.90 3.55 -11.37
N PRO A 173 -8.89 2.78 -10.91
CA PRO A 173 -10.00 2.34 -11.75
C PRO A 173 -10.88 3.50 -12.25
N SER A 174 -10.75 4.68 -11.65
CA SER A 174 -11.43 5.90 -12.12
C SER A 174 -10.58 6.78 -13.04
N ASN A 175 -9.34 6.38 -13.33
CA ASN A 175 -8.49 7.01 -14.33
C ASN A 175 -7.70 5.93 -15.12
N PRO A 176 -8.36 5.21 -16.04
CA PRO A 176 -7.75 4.11 -16.78
C PRO A 176 -6.43 4.50 -17.44
N GLY A 177 -5.40 3.67 -17.27
CA GLY A 177 -4.05 3.91 -17.79
C GLY A 177 -3.11 4.66 -16.85
N SER A 178 -3.64 5.25 -15.77
CA SER A 178 -2.88 5.96 -14.74
C SER A 178 -3.03 5.28 -13.37
N SER A 179 -1.97 5.26 -12.57
CA SER A 179 -2.04 4.88 -11.15
C SER A 179 -2.73 5.93 -10.28
N HIS A 180 -2.84 7.15 -10.77
CA HIS A 180 -3.35 8.28 -10.02
C HIS A 180 -4.58 8.91 -10.66
N ASN A 181 -5.44 9.48 -9.83
CA ASN A 181 -6.56 10.31 -10.25
C ASN A 181 -6.08 11.65 -10.82
N ASN A 182 -6.94 12.33 -11.59
CA ASN A 182 -6.67 13.67 -12.10
C ASN A 182 -7.29 14.79 -11.24
N ASN A 183 -8.24 14.47 -10.35
CA ASN A 183 -8.88 15.44 -9.47
C ASN A 183 -8.07 15.60 -8.17
N SER A 184 -7.69 16.84 -7.84
CA SER A 184 -6.87 17.20 -6.67
C SER A 184 -7.52 16.99 -5.31
N GLN A 185 -8.82 16.70 -5.26
CA GLN A 185 -9.55 16.37 -4.03
C GLN A 185 -9.76 14.85 -3.86
N ASN A 186 -9.42 14.04 -4.86
CA ASN A 186 -9.52 12.59 -4.76
C ASN A 186 -8.33 12.00 -4.00
N LEU A 187 -8.56 10.97 -3.18
CA LEU A 187 -7.51 10.31 -2.41
C LEU A 187 -6.34 9.84 -3.28
N MET A 188 -6.62 9.37 -4.49
CA MET A 188 -5.61 8.83 -5.40
C MET A 188 -4.94 9.90 -6.28
N PHE A 189 -5.13 11.19 -6.00
CA PHE A 189 -4.36 12.24 -6.64
C PHE A 189 -2.86 12.15 -6.27
N PRO A 190 -1.91 12.45 -7.16
CA PRO A 190 -0.49 12.26 -6.88
C PRO A 190 0.05 13.10 -5.71
N VAL A 191 -0.58 14.24 -5.42
CA VAL A 191 -0.30 15.05 -4.23
C VAL A 191 -1.44 14.80 -3.24
N VAL A 192 -1.20 13.96 -2.25
CA VAL A 192 -2.26 13.49 -1.34
C VAL A 192 -2.96 14.69 -0.69
N PRO A 193 -4.31 14.80 -0.80
CA PRO A 193 -5.01 15.94 -0.23
C PRO A 193 -4.91 15.96 1.29
N ALA A 194 -4.67 17.13 1.87
CA ALA A 194 -4.49 17.26 3.32
C ALA A 194 -5.81 17.13 4.10
N ASN A 195 -6.96 17.34 3.45
CA ASN A 195 -8.27 17.40 4.08
C ASN A 195 -9.27 16.55 3.32
N ASN A 196 -9.93 15.63 4.04
CA ASN A 196 -11.12 14.87 3.64
C ASN A 196 -11.13 14.42 2.16
N PRO A 197 -10.09 13.70 1.69
CA PRO A 197 -10.02 13.28 0.30
C PRO A 197 -11.14 12.28 -0.02
N PHE A 198 -11.84 12.49 -1.13
CA PHE A 198 -12.93 11.61 -1.50
C PHE A 198 -12.44 10.39 -2.29
N ILE A 199 -13.25 9.32 -2.27
CA ILE A 199 -13.08 8.11 -3.08
C ILE A 199 -14.37 7.90 -3.89
N ASN A 200 -14.27 7.48 -5.14
CA ASN A 200 -15.44 7.24 -5.99
C ASN A 200 -15.83 5.75 -6.04
N ALA A 201 -17.01 5.47 -6.62
CA ALA A 201 -17.58 4.13 -6.66
C ALA A 201 -16.69 3.12 -7.40
N ALA A 202 -16.05 3.51 -8.50
CA ALA A 202 -15.15 2.64 -9.26
C ALA A 202 -13.95 2.19 -8.40
N GLN A 203 -13.38 3.11 -7.61
CA GLN A 203 -12.32 2.83 -6.65
C GLN A 203 -12.79 1.83 -5.58
N CYS A 204 -13.95 2.05 -4.97
CA CYS A 204 -14.48 1.11 -3.98
C CYS A 204 -14.76 -0.29 -4.54
N ILE A 205 -15.40 -0.38 -5.72
CA ILE A 205 -15.74 -1.67 -6.34
C ILE A 205 -14.49 -2.52 -6.55
N VAL A 206 -13.41 -1.91 -7.06
CA VAL A 206 -12.15 -2.62 -7.25
C VAL A 206 -11.47 -2.95 -5.93
N ALA A 207 -11.40 -1.98 -5.00
CA ALA A 207 -10.72 -2.18 -3.72
C ALA A 207 -11.36 -3.33 -2.91
N ARG A 208 -12.70 -3.44 -2.91
CA ARG A 208 -13.47 -4.52 -2.26
C ARG A 208 -13.20 -5.92 -2.83
N ARG A 209 -12.63 -6.01 -4.04
CA ARG A 209 -12.23 -7.27 -4.69
C ARG A 209 -10.75 -7.60 -4.49
N SER A 210 -10.00 -6.75 -3.78
CA SER A 210 -8.57 -6.94 -3.57
C SER A 210 -8.27 -8.27 -2.87
N ARG A 211 -7.19 -8.93 -3.30
CA ARG A 211 -6.67 -10.17 -2.66
C ARG A 211 -5.91 -9.93 -1.35
N VAL A 212 -5.76 -8.68 -0.93
CA VAL A 212 -5.18 -8.33 0.38
C VAL A 212 -6.24 -8.29 1.49
N LEU A 213 -7.53 -8.20 1.13
CA LEU A 213 -8.65 -8.29 2.06
C LEU A 213 -8.72 -9.70 2.67
N ILE A 214 -8.96 -9.79 3.97
CA ILE A 214 -9.01 -11.06 4.71
C ILE A 214 -10.04 -12.01 4.07
N GLU A 215 -11.20 -11.47 3.71
CA GLU A 215 -12.34 -12.19 3.17
C GLU A 215 -12.02 -12.81 1.80
N ASN A 216 -11.16 -12.17 1.02
CA ASN A 216 -10.82 -12.60 -0.34
C ASN A 216 -9.51 -13.41 -0.40
N ALA A 217 -8.66 -13.30 0.62
CA ALA A 217 -7.35 -13.95 0.68
C ALA A 217 -7.47 -15.45 1.00
N ALA A 218 -8.42 -15.85 1.83
CA ALA A 218 -8.65 -17.25 2.20
C ALA A 218 -9.13 -18.10 1.01
N SER A 219 -9.97 -17.54 0.14
CA SER A 219 -10.60 -18.24 -1.00
C SER A 219 -9.64 -18.62 -2.13
N GLY A 220 -8.37 -18.17 -2.08
CA GLY A 220 -7.36 -18.48 -3.11
C GLY A 220 -6.29 -19.49 -2.69
N ALA A 221 -6.23 -19.89 -1.40
CA ALA A 221 -5.09 -20.59 -0.82
C ALA A 221 -5.04 -22.11 -1.07
N ALA A 222 -6.05 -22.69 -1.74
CA ALA A 222 -6.29 -24.14 -1.77
C ALA A 222 -5.30 -25.00 -2.59
N ALA A 223 -4.31 -24.44 -3.28
CA ALA A 223 -3.27 -25.25 -3.93
C ALA A 223 -1.94 -24.49 -4.04
N LYS A 224 -0.95 -24.80 -3.18
CA LYS A 224 0.39 -24.19 -3.19
C LYS A 224 1.31 -24.83 -4.25
N ARG A 225 0.94 -24.80 -5.53
CA ARG A 225 1.88 -25.04 -6.65
C ARG A 225 2.16 -23.73 -7.36
N SER A 226 3.03 -22.90 -6.77
CA SER A 226 3.39 -21.62 -7.37
C SER A 226 4.39 -21.81 -8.51
N ASN A 227 4.08 -21.28 -9.69
CA ASN A 227 5.07 -21.16 -10.77
C ASN A 227 6.08 -20.06 -10.37
N THR A 228 7.23 -20.46 -9.82
CA THR A 228 8.25 -19.53 -9.28
C THR A 228 8.78 -18.55 -10.33
N ALA A 229 8.97 -18.99 -11.58
CA ALA A 229 9.42 -18.12 -12.66
C ALA A 229 8.38 -17.04 -12.98
N MET A 230 7.10 -17.43 -13.08
CA MET A 230 5.99 -16.52 -13.31
C MET A 230 5.81 -15.55 -12.13
N LEU A 231 5.91 -16.06 -10.90
CA LEU A 231 5.83 -15.25 -9.69
C LEU A 231 6.88 -14.14 -9.67
N ARG A 232 8.13 -14.47 -10.04
CA ARG A 232 9.22 -13.48 -10.16
C ARG A 232 8.89 -12.42 -11.22
N ARG A 233 8.38 -12.82 -12.39
CA ARG A 233 7.98 -11.90 -13.46
C ARG A 233 6.85 -10.97 -13.03
N LEU A 234 5.81 -11.51 -12.40
CA LEU A 234 4.67 -10.76 -11.90
C LEU A 234 5.08 -9.77 -10.80
N ASN A 235 5.93 -10.20 -9.88
CA ASN A 235 6.48 -9.29 -8.87
C ASN A 235 7.32 -8.17 -9.48
N ARG A 236 8.14 -8.44 -10.50
CA ARG A 236 8.85 -7.39 -11.25
C ARG A 236 7.89 -6.40 -11.92
N SER A 237 6.79 -6.89 -12.49
CA SER A 237 5.75 -6.04 -13.10
C SER A 237 5.05 -5.16 -12.06
N ALA A 238 4.59 -5.74 -10.94
CA ALA A 238 3.95 -4.99 -9.86
C ALA A 238 4.89 -3.93 -9.25
N ILE A 239 6.17 -4.28 -9.07
CA ILE A 239 7.24 -3.33 -8.68
C ILE A 239 7.33 -2.18 -9.66
N PHE A 240 7.40 -2.49 -10.96
CA PHE A 240 7.55 -1.49 -11.99
C PHE A 240 6.37 -0.52 -11.97
N GLN A 241 5.14 -1.03 -11.83
CA GLN A 241 3.95 -0.19 -11.70
C GLN A 241 3.99 0.70 -10.46
N ALA A 242 4.36 0.16 -9.29
CA ALA A 242 4.47 0.95 -8.05
C ALA A 242 5.54 2.06 -8.15
N ARG A 243 6.69 1.78 -8.80
CA ARG A 243 7.73 2.79 -9.06
C ARG A 243 7.26 3.83 -10.08
N LYS A 244 6.52 3.41 -11.11
CA LYS A 244 5.95 4.32 -12.11
C LYS A 244 4.96 5.27 -11.45
N ALA A 245 4.11 4.78 -10.55
CA ALA A 245 3.19 5.60 -9.77
C ALA A 245 3.93 6.74 -9.06
N MET A 246 4.95 6.41 -8.25
CA MET A 246 5.81 7.37 -7.57
C MET A 246 6.33 8.50 -8.51
N ARG A 247 6.83 8.13 -9.70
CA ARG A 247 7.41 9.10 -10.67
C ARG A 247 6.39 9.99 -11.36
N THR A 248 5.14 9.55 -11.53
CA THR A 248 4.12 10.35 -12.24
C THR A 248 3.71 11.61 -11.48
N GLY A 249 3.86 11.63 -10.15
CA GLY A 249 3.66 12.85 -9.35
C GLY A 249 4.62 13.98 -9.71
N LYS A 250 5.87 13.66 -10.09
CA LYS A 250 6.91 14.63 -10.45
C LYS A 250 6.57 15.53 -11.65
N ARG A 251 5.76 15.04 -12.60
CA ARG A 251 5.45 15.76 -13.84
C ARG A 251 4.31 16.77 -13.72
N LYS A 252 3.46 16.66 -12.70
CA LYS A 252 2.29 17.55 -12.52
C LYS A 252 2.53 18.69 -11.52
N SER A 253 3.71 18.76 -10.89
CA SER A 253 4.09 19.80 -9.93
C SER A 253 5.08 20.83 -10.50
N ARG A 254 5.13 20.96 -11.83
CA ARG A 254 5.91 21.97 -12.56
C ARG A 254 4.96 22.85 -13.36
#